data_AF-A0A0W8D813-F1
#
_entry.id   AF-A0A0W8D813-F1
#
_cell.length_a   1.000
_cell.length_b   1.000
_cell.length_c   1.000
_cell.angle_alpha   90.00
_cell.angle_beta   90.00
_cell.angle_gamma   90.00
#
_symmetry.space_group_name_H-M   'P 1'
#
loop_
_entity.id
_entity.type
_entity.pdbx_description
1 polymer ?
#
loop_
_entity_poly.entity_id
_entity_poly.type
_entity_poly.pdbx_seq_one_letter_code
_entity_poly.pdbx_strand_id
1 'polypeptide(L)'
;MSVVNVAEEVLGGVLQAAEQLQGAFVAAETGCVESLRWAGAMPLLLRDLGVQNVLSASDLLNCSSPQELRRLLLLEENESVSHVALLLSGFLWDYEAALKRLLAMGVIHRLTVCSSLSEKAHECYDFSKLGGDAAQAATGARATKVMKFEEFAMELSKKATFQTEIGAESSEQQTGDDEDWDWNDSETKKETITVQNGVQVVHLPLNVVPLLSTKTFSPEPSLFVLSHPTCASAFPLLLHQVEDDKTTSPASPTGRGGASFNSTDGGKKYKHVKDVLPEHIPSAFRRSMRLLAYTLAEMMLGTRLDVKERIFAVGATSLKIGHTLLRILNELEEEASPQMLQGQQTASMVIIDR
;
A
#
# COMPACT_ATOMS: atom_id res chain seq x y z
N MET A 1 5.50 13.36 28.48
CA MET A 1 5.03 12.53 27.36
C MET A 1 5.69 13.06 26.11
N SER A 2 6.37 12.22 25.33
CA SER A 2 6.81 12.61 24.00
C SER A 2 5.57 12.75 23.12
N VAL A 3 5.43 13.86 22.41
CA VAL A 3 4.34 14.01 21.44
C VAL A 3 4.67 13.16 20.23
N VAL A 4 3.71 12.37 19.75
CA VAL A 4 3.86 11.64 18.48
C VAL A 4 3.86 12.65 17.34
N ASN A 5 4.97 12.72 16.62
CA ASN A 5 5.11 13.53 15.41
C ASN A 5 4.90 12.66 14.18
N VAL A 6 3.71 12.74 13.59
CA VAL A 6 3.35 11.93 12.41
C VAL A 6 4.24 12.22 11.21
N ALA A 7 4.80 13.43 11.11
CA ALA A 7 5.77 13.75 10.06
C ALA A 7 7.09 12.97 10.20
N GLU A 8 7.55 12.75 11.44
CA GLU A 8 8.75 11.94 11.70
C GLU A 8 8.54 10.47 11.33
N GLU A 9 7.35 9.92 11.53
CA GLU A 9 7.04 8.55 11.10
C GLU A 9 7.08 8.40 9.57
N VAL A 10 6.52 9.38 8.83
CA VAL A 10 6.62 9.40 7.36
C VAL A 10 8.08 9.48 6.92
N LEU A 11 8.87 10.37 7.54
CA LEU A 11 10.30 10.49 7.25
C LEU A 11 11.06 9.19 7.58
N GLY A 12 10.74 8.56 8.71
CA GLY A 12 11.29 7.26 9.13
C GLY A 12 11.02 6.17 8.11
N GLY A 13 9.80 6.09 7.59
CA GLY A 13 9.45 5.18 6.50
C GLY A 13 10.26 5.44 5.22
N VAL A 14 10.40 6.70 4.81
CA VAL A 14 11.22 7.06 3.63
C VAL A 14 12.68 6.68 3.83
N LEU A 15 13.23 6.86 5.04
CA LEU A 15 14.59 6.46 5.37
C LEU A 15 14.78 4.94 5.36
N GLN A 16 13.78 4.17 5.79
CA GLN A 16 13.81 2.70 5.68
C GLN A 16 13.83 2.24 4.21
N ALA A 17 13.19 2.99 3.32
CA ALA A 17 13.18 2.74 1.88
C ALA A 17 14.31 3.48 1.11
N ALA A 18 15.29 4.06 1.81
CA ALA A 18 16.28 4.95 1.20
C ALA A 18 17.08 4.29 0.07
N GLU A 19 17.53 3.05 0.28
CA GLU A 19 18.30 2.27 -0.70
C GLU A 19 17.49 2.01 -1.98
N GLN A 20 16.17 1.84 -1.83
CA GLN A 20 15.25 1.60 -2.94
C GLN A 20 14.83 2.89 -3.66
N LEU A 21 15.14 4.06 -3.12
CA LEU A 21 14.79 5.35 -3.69
C LEU A 21 16.03 6.12 -4.21
N GLN A 22 17.22 5.73 -3.79
CA GLN A 22 18.45 6.43 -4.11
C GLN A 22 18.71 6.50 -5.62
N GLY A 23 18.94 7.71 -6.13
CA GLY A 23 19.24 7.96 -7.55
C GLY A 23 18.08 7.68 -8.52
N ALA A 24 16.89 7.31 -8.02
CA ALA A 24 15.77 6.91 -8.86
C ALA A 24 15.03 8.12 -9.47
N PHE A 25 14.30 7.88 -10.55
CA PHE A 25 13.15 8.71 -10.92
C PHE A 25 11.96 8.27 -10.09
N VAL A 26 11.42 9.16 -9.26
CA VAL A 26 10.26 8.85 -8.41
C VAL A 26 9.00 9.30 -9.12
N ALA A 27 8.04 8.40 -9.31
CA ALA A 27 6.70 8.74 -9.77
C ALA A 27 5.70 8.37 -8.67
N ALA A 28 4.88 9.32 -8.25
CA ALA A 28 4.06 9.18 -7.06
C ALA A 28 2.61 9.63 -7.29
N GLU A 29 1.67 8.94 -6.67
CA GLU A 29 0.27 9.38 -6.64
C GLU A 29 0.10 10.64 -5.78
N THR A 30 -0.97 11.41 -6.05
CA THR A 30 -1.23 12.68 -5.36
C THR A 30 -1.19 12.56 -3.84
N GLY A 31 -1.81 11.52 -3.26
CA GLY A 31 -1.78 11.29 -1.81
C GLY A 31 -0.37 11.04 -1.25
N CYS A 32 0.45 10.28 -1.97
CA CYS A 32 1.85 10.03 -1.62
C CYS A 32 2.69 11.30 -1.74
N VAL A 33 2.51 12.07 -2.82
CA VAL A 33 3.20 13.36 -3.03
C VAL A 33 2.89 14.33 -1.91
N GLU A 34 1.62 14.48 -1.54
CA GLU A 34 1.23 15.36 -0.44
C GLU A 34 1.81 14.86 0.89
N SER A 35 1.77 13.55 1.17
CA SER A 35 2.40 12.97 2.36
C SER A 35 3.87 13.36 2.47
N LEU A 36 4.63 13.18 1.39
CA LEU A 36 6.06 13.54 1.33
C LEU A 36 6.31 15.05 1.46
N ARG A 37 5.49 15.89 0.81
CA ARG A 37 5.62 17.35 0.87
C ARG A 37 5.41 17.85 2.29
N TRP A 38 4.31 17.46 2.92
CA TRP A 38 3.90 17.94 4.23
C TRP A 38 4.75 17.36 5.36
N ALA A 39 5.28 16.15 5.19
CA ALA A 39 6.26 15.59 6.12
C ALA A 39 7.65 16.23 6.00
N GLY A 40 7.92 17.02 4.95
CA GLY A 40 9.24 17.57 4.68
C GLY A 40 10.23 16.54 4.10
N ALA A 41 9.73 15.47 3.48
CA ALA A 41 10.55 14.43 2.85
C ALA A 41 11.08 14.84 1.47
N MET A 42 10.51 15.86 0.82
CA MET A 42 10.96 16.30 -0.51
C MET A 42 12.46 16.70 -0.56
N PRO A 43 12.98 17.53 0.37
CA PRO A 43 14.41 17.80 0.43
C PRO A 43 15.26 16.54 0.67
N LEU A 44 14.80 15.62 1.51
CA LEU A 44 15.48 14.35 1.77
C LEU A 44 15.60 13.53 0.49
N LEU A 45 14.52 13.39 -0.28
CA LEU A 45 14.53 12.68 -1.56
C LEU A 45 15.48 13.32 -2.57
N LEU A 46 15.34 14.63 -2.81
CA LEU A 46 16.07 15.32 -3.89
C LEU A 46 17.55 15.55 -3.55
N ARG A 47 17.87 15.93 -2.32
CA ARG A 47 19.23 16.32 -1.93
C ARG A 47 20.02 15.15 -1.34
N ASP A 48 19.41 14.40 -0.44
CA ASP A 48 20.14 13.43 0.38
C ASP A 48 20.13 12.04 -0.28
N LEU A 49 19.02 11.65 -0.92
CA LEU A 49 18.93 10.40 -1.71
C LEU A 49 19.26 10.60 -3.19
N GLY A 50 19.42 11.84 -3.66
CA GLY A 50 19.76 12.13 -5.06
C GLY A 50 18.69 11.69 -6.06
N VAL A 51 17.41 11.67 -5.66
CA VAL A 51 16.28 11.42 -6.58
C VAL A 51 16.34 12.44 -7.71
N GLN A 52 16.38 11.95 -8.94
CA GLN A 52 16.61 12.79 -10.12
C GLN A 52 15.42 13.70 -10.41
N ASN A 53 14.21 13.16 -10.26
CA ASN A 53 12.97 13.90 -10.48
C ASN A 53 11.81 13.26 -9.73
N VAL A 54 10.77 14.05 -9.43
CA VAL A 54 9.50 13.59 -8.84
C VAL A 54 8.36 13.91 -9.81
N LEU A 55 7.72 12.86 -10.32
CA LEU A 55 6.71 12.92 -11.37
C LEU A 55 5.35 12.43 -10.86
N SER A 56 4.30 12.71 -11.63
CA SER A 56 2.98 12.12 -11.37
C SER A 56 2.97 10.64 -11.79
N ALA A 57 2.53 9.76 -10.89
CA ALA A 57 2.31 8.35 -11.23
C ALA A 57 1.25 8.18 -12.34
N SER A 58 0.23 9.04 -12.40
CA SER A 58 -0.79 8.96 -13.45
C SER A 58 -0.19 9.15 -14.83
N ASP A 59 0.72 10.11 -14.98
CA ASP A 59 1.28 10.48 -16.27
C ASP A 59 2.23 9.38 -16.77
N LEU A 60 3.03 8.84 -15.84
CA LEU A 60 3.93 7.72 -16.12
C LEU A 60 3.16 6.45 -16.51
N LEU A 61 2.11 6.10 -15.76
CA LEU A 61 1.31 4.90 -16.02
C LEU A 61 0.47 5.03 -17.29
N ASN A 62 0.10 6.24 -17.70
CA ASN A 62 -0.67 6.50 -18.91
C ASN A 62 0.19 6.54 -20.19
N CYS A 63 1.52 6.51 -20.07
CA CYS A 63 2.39 6.42 -21.24
C CYS A 63 2.02 5.19 -22.09
N SER A 64 1.87 5.44 -23.39
CA SER A 64 1.43 4.46 -24.38
C SER A 64 2.56 4.01 -25.31
N SER A 65 3.63 4.80 -25.41
CA SER A 65 4.77 4.55 -26.28
C SER A 65 6.12 4.80 -25.59
N PRO A 66 7.20 4.14 -26.03
CA PRO A 66 8.54 4.40 -25.52
C PRO A 66 9.02 5.84 -25.72
N GLN A 67 8.57 6.52 -26.77
CA GLN A 67 8.91 7.92 -27.06
C GLN A 67 8.25 8.88 -26.06
N GLU A 68 6.98 8.62 -25.72
CA GLU A 68 6.25 9.39 -24.71
C GLU A 68 6.90 9.23 -23.33
N LEU A 69 7.29 8.00 -22.98
CA LEU A 69 7.98 7.70 -21.73
C LEU A 69 9.34 8.40 -21.64
N ARG A 70 10.16 8.35 -22.70
CA ARG A 70 11.45 9.07 -22.75
C ARG A 70 11.27 10.57 -22.61
N ARG A 71 10.28 11.14 -23.30
CA ARG A 71 9.98 12.57 -23.20
C ARG A 71 9.58 12.98 -21.78
N LEU A 72 8.77 12.16 -21.11
CA LEU A 72 8.36 12.42 -19.72
C LEU A 72 9.55 12.38 -18.75
N LEU A 73 10.49 11.46 -18.99
CA LEU A 73 11.70 11.28 -18.19
C LEU A 73 12.85 12.21 -18.60
N LEU A 74 12.63 13.09 -19.58
CA LEU A 74 13.62 14.02 -20.15
C LEU A 74 14.89 13.32 -20.68
N LEU A 75 14.71 12.13 -21.26
CA LEU A 75 15.79 11.32 -21.84
C LEU A 75 16.04 11.65 -23.32
N GLU A 76 17.27 11.45 -23.77
CA GLU A 76 17.62 11.52 -25.20
C GLU A 76 17.08 10.32 -26.01
N GLU A 77 17.11 10.43 -27.35
CA GLU A 77 16.72 9.33 -28.23
C GLU A 77 17.68 8.14 -28.04
N ASN A 78 17.11 6.98 -27.70
CA ASN A 78 17.79 5.71 -27.36
C ASN A 78 18.35 5.60 -25.93
N GLU A 79 18.23 6.64 -25.11
CA GLU A 79 18.59 6.54 -23.70
C GLU A 79 17.52 5.75 -22.93
N SER A 80 17.94 5.20 -21.79
CA SER A 80 17.13 4.38 -20.90
C SER A 80 17.33 4.84 -19.46
N VAL A 81 16.35 4.57 -18.59
CA VAL A 81 16.47 4.88 -17.17
C VAL A 81 16.99 3.67 -16.42
N SER A 82 18.00 3.89 -15.59
CA SER A 82 18.55 2.87 -14.69
C SER A 82 17.51 2.42 -13.67
N HIS A 83 16.80 3.36 -13.02
CA HIS A 83 15.88 3.06 -11.94
C HIS A 83 14.68 4.02 -11.87
N VAL A 84 13.48 3.44 -11.83
CA VAL A 84 12.23 4.13 -11.53
C VAL A 84 11.61 3.56 -10.26
N ALA A 85 11.19 4.44 -9.34
CA ALA A 85 10.45 4.10 -8.14
C ALA A 85 9.01 4.64 -8.21
N LEU A 86 8.02 3.78 -8.01
CA LEU A 86 6.59 4.11 -8.05
C LEU A 86 6.01 4.11 -6.65
N LEU A 87 5.51 5.25 -6.18
CA LEU A 87 4.83 5.38 -4.88
C LEU A 87 3.31 5.32 -5.07
N LEU A 88 2.72 4.17 -4.78
CA LEU A 88 1.30 3.90 -5.03
C LEU A 88 0.52 3.79 -3.72
N SER A 89 -0.61 4.47 -3.65
CA SER A 89 -1.54 4.42 -2.53
C SER A 89 -2.70 3.45 -2.73
N GLY A 90 -3.06 3.14 -3.97
CA GLY A 90 -4.14 2.20 -4.29
C GLY A 90 -3.74 0.72 -4.23
N PHE A 91 -4.69 -0.16 -4.58
CA PHE A 91 -4.47 -1.60 -4.64
C PHE A 91 -3.62 -2.00 -5.85
N LEU A 92 -2.55 -2.76 -5.63
CA LEU A 92 -1.60 -3.14 -6.69
C LEU A 92 -2.23 -3.88 -7.88
N TRP A 93 -3.31 -4.66 -7.67
CA TRP A 93 -4.03 -5.32 -8.77
C TRP A 93 -4.58 -4.34 -9.80
N ASP A 94 -4.98 -3.13 -9.40
CA ASP A 94 -5.52 -2.13 -10.34
C ASP A 94 -4.43 -1.60 -11.29
N TYR A 95 -3.15 -1.70 -10.91
CA TYR A 95 -2.02 -1.20 -11.71
C TYR A 95 -1.34 -2.28 -12.56
N GLU A 96 -1.65 -3.56 -12.35
CA GLU A 96 -0.93 -4.68 -12.94
C GLU A 96 -0.80 -4.57 -14.47
N ALA A 97 -1.90 -4.23 -15.16
CA ALA A 97 -1.91 -4.09 -16.61
C ALA A 97 -1.04 -2.91 -17.10
N ALA A 98 -1.07 -1.78 -16.38
CA ALA A 98 -0.27 -0.61 -16.72
C ALA A 98 1.23 -0.85 -16.46
N LEU A 99 1.57 -1.49 -15.35
CA LEU A 99 2.95 -1.86 -15.01
C LEU A 99 3.53 -2.85 -16.02
N LYS A 100 2.76 -3.88 -16.42
CA LYS A 100 3.16 -4.82 -17.48
C LYS A 100 3.41 -4.10 -18.81
N ARG A 101 2.57 -3.13 -19.18
CA ARG A 101 2.76 -2.31 -20.38
C ARG A 101 4.04 -1.49 -20.29
N LEU A 102 4.26 -0.82 -19.17
CA LEU A 102 5.43 0.04 -18.93
C LEU A 102 6.74 -0.75 -19.00
N LEU A 103 6.79 -1.95 -18.38
CA LEU A 103 7.94 -2.84 -18.45
C LEU A 103 8.21 -3.39 -19.85
N ALA A 104 7.15 -3.64 -20.64
CA ALA A 104 7.29 -4.10 -22.02
C ALA A 104 7.87 -3.04 -22.98
N MET A 105 7.94 -1.76 -22.56
CA MET A 105 8.57 -0.70 -23.37
C MET A 105 10.10 -0.78 -23.40
N GLY A 106 10.72 -1.51 -22.47
CA GLY A 106 12.18 -1.71 -22.43
C GLY A 106 12.99 -0.43 -22.16
N VAL A 107 12.37 0.64 -21.66
CA VAL A 107 13.05 1.91 -21.31
C VAL A 107 13.62 1.87 -19.89
N ILE A 108 13.07 1.01 -19.02
CA ILE A 108 13.36 0.98 -17.58
C ILE A 108 14.09 -0.30 -17.22
N HIS A 109 15.29 -0.17 -16.64
CA HIS A 109 16.15 -1.30 -16.23
C HIS A 109 15.81 -1.88 -14.86
N ARG A 110 15.37 -1.03 -13.93
CA ARG A 110 14.94 -1.41 -12.59
C ARG A 110 13.65 -0.68 -12.23
N LEU A 111 12.66 -1.43 -11.76
CA LEU A 111 11.39 -0.89 -11.27
C LEU A 111 11.20 -1.26 -9.80
N THR A 112 11.05 -0.27 -8.94
CA THR A 112 10.62 -0.49 -7.55
C THR A 112 9.21 0.04 -7.35
N VAL A 113 8.29 -0.79 -6.89
CA VAL A 113 6.93 -0.41 -6.54
C VAL A 113 6.84 -0.31 -5.02
N CYS A 114 6.73 0.90 -4.51
CA CYS A 114 6.50 1.20 -3.11
C CYS A 114 4.99 1.33 -2.88
N SER A 115 4.39 0.31 -2.27
CA SER A 115 2.97 0.32 -1.91
C SER A 115 2.79 0.96 -0.54
N SER A 116 1.85 1.90 -0.40
CA SER A 116 1.46 2.43 0.92
C SER A 116 0.60 1.45 1.72
N LEU A 117 -0.16 0.61 1.02
CA LEU A 117 -0.93 -0.48 1.61
C LEU A 117 -0.04 -1.69 1.88
N SER A 118 -0.19 -2.31 3.04
CA SER A 118 0.44 -3.60 3.33
C SER A 118 -0.15 -4.74 2.49
N GLU A 119 0.56 -5.86 2.45
CA GLU A 119 0.08 -7.13 1.87
C GLU A 119 -1.29 -7.56 2.43
N LYS A 120 -1.54 -7.29 3.71
CA LYS A 120 -2.82 -7.59 4.37
C LYS A 120 -3.91 -6.64 3.94
N ALA A 121 -3.65 -5.33 3.92
CA ALA A 121 -4.64 -4.33 3.56
C ALA A 121 -5.21 -4.56 2.14
N HIS A 122 -4.42 -5.18 1.26
CA HIS A 122 -4.85 -5.59 -0.07
C HIS A 122 -6.03 -6.56 -0.08
N GLU A 123 -6.26 -7.36 0.96
CA GLU A 123 -7.45 -8.25 1.01
C GLU A 123 -8.78 -7.48 0.94
N CYS A 124 -8.77 -6.17 1.21
CA CYS A 124 -9.92 -5.28 1.08
C CYS A 124 -10.28 -4.98 -0.39
N TYR A 125 -9.51 -5.51 -1.34
CA TYR A 125 -9.73 -5.30 -2.77
C TYR A 125 -11.10 -5.81 -3.24
N ASP A 126 -11.60 -5.15 -4.28
CA ASP A 126 -12.80 -5.62 -4.97
C ASP A 126 -12.50 -6.66 -6.03
N PHE A 127 -12.42 -7.93 -5.62
CA PHE A 127 -12.20 -9.05 -6.52
C PHE A 127 -13.28 -9.24 -7.58
N SER A 128 -14.47 -8.62 -7.45
CA SER A 128 -15.46 -8.64 -8.53
C SER A 128 -14.96 -7.91 -9.78
N LYS A 129 -14.01 -6.96 -9.65
CA LYS A 129 -13.37 -6.26 -10.77
C LYS A 129 -12.43 -7.15 -11.60
N LEU A 130 -11.84 -8.19 -11.00
CA LEU A 130 -10.91 -9.10 -11.69
C LEU A 130 -11.63 -10.07 -12.64
N GLY A 131 -12.94 -10.26 -12.51
CA GLY A 131 -13.72 -11.22 -13.30
C GLY A 131 -13.37 -12.69 -13.03
N GLY A 132 -14.08 -13.62 -13.68
CA GLY A 132 -13.78 -15.07 -13.65
C GLY A 132 -13.94 -15.76 -12.29
N ASP A 133 -13.14 -16.79 -12.04
CA ASP A 133 -13.16 -17.61 -10.81
C ASP A 133 -12.87 -16.79 -9.53
N ALA A 134 -12.15 -15.67 -9.66
CA ALA A 134 -11.89 -14.73 -8.56
C ALA A 134 -13.15 -14.00 -8.08
N ALA A 135 -14.09 -13.72 -8.99
CA ALA A 135 -15.39 -13.17 -8.65
C ALA A 135 -16.30 -14.23 -7.98
N GLN A 136 -16.20 -15.50 -8.39
CA GLN A 136 -16.94 -16.61 -7.78
C GLN A 136 -16.44 -16.90 -6.36
N ALA A 137 -15.13 -16.83 -6.13
CA ALA A 137 -14.51 -16.94 -4.81
C ALA A 137 -14.95 -15.81 -3.85
N ALA A 138 -15.29 -14.62 -4.36
CA ALA A 138 -15.82 -13.50 -3.58
C ALA A 138 -17.31 -13.62 -3.20
N THR A 139 -18.08 -14.47 -3.90
CA THR A 139 -19.49 -14.75 -3.57
C THR A 139 -19.65 -15.80 -2.46
N GLY A 140 -18.60 -16.59 -2.19
CA GLY A 140 -18.52 -17.47 -1.03
C GLY A 140 -17.75 -16.81 0.10
N ALA A 141 -18.31 -16.76 1.30
CA ALA A 141 -17.55 -16.39 2.48
C ALA A 141 -16.25 -17.22 2.57
N ARG A 142 -15.08 -16.55 2.62
CA ARG A 142 -13.73 -17.05 2.97
C ARG A 142 -12.67 -17.29 1.88
N ALA A 143 -12.78 -16.77 0.66
CA ALA A 143 -11.57 -16.68 -0.19
C ALA A 143 -10.86 -15.33 -0.01
N THR A 144 -10.17 -15.15 1.11
CA THR A 144 -9.22 -14.04 1.28
C THR A 144 -7.98 -14.34 0.45
N LYS A 145 -7.92 -13.81 -0.77
CA LYS A 145 -6.68 -13.83 -1.54
C LYS A 145 -5.72 -12.82 -0.90
N VAL A 146 -4.69 -13.34 -0.25
CA VAL A 146 -3.61 -12.54 0.32
C VAL A 146 -2.72 -12.08 -0.83
N MET A 147 -2.39 -10.79 -0.87
CA MET A 147 -1.36 -10.29 -1.77
C MET A 147 0.00 -10.67 -1.20
N LYS A 148 0.88 -11.24 -2.01
CA LYS A 148 2.30 -11.30 -1.69
C LYS A 148 3.08 -10.47 -2.68
N PHE A 149 3.89 -9.56 -2.17
CA PHE A 149 4.69 -8.62 -2.95
C PHE A 149 5.71 -9.34 -3.82
N GLU A 150 6.33 -10.40 -3.32
CA GLU A 150 7.24 -11.24 -4.10
C GLU A 150 6.52 -11.92 -5.26
N GLU A 151 5.34 -12.51 -5.03
CA GLU A 151 4.55 -13.16 -6.09
C GLU A 151 4.12 -12.14 -7.16
N PHE A 152 3.67 -10.95 -6.75
CA PHE A 152 3.32 -9.88 -7.66
C PHE A 152 4.52 -9.39 -8.49
N ALA A 153 5.68 -9.20 -7.86
CA ALA A 153 6.91 -8.81 -8.54
C ALA A 153 7.38 -9.86 -9.56
N MET A 154 7.28 -11.14 -9.22
CA MET A 154 7.57 -12.24 -10.15
C MET A 154 6.63 -12.24 -11.36
N GLU A 155 5.32 -12.02 -11.15
CA GLU A 155 4.35 -11.93 -12.25
C GLU A 155 4.58 -10.74 -13.18
N LEU A 156 5.07 -9.62 -12.66
CA LEU A 156 5.47 -8.46 -13.48
C LEU A 156 6.75 -8.76 -14.27
N SER A 157 7.73 -9.41 -13.64
CA SER A 157 9.03 -9.71 -14.25
C SER A 157 8.92 -10.66 -15.45
N LYS A 158 7.92 -11.55 -15.49
CA LYS A 158 7.69 -12.46 -16.64
C LYS A 158 7.50 -11.75 -17.98
N LYS A 159 7.04 -10.50 -17.98
CA LYS A 159 6.81 -9.69 -19.19
C LYS A 159 7.82 -8.57 -19.38
N ALA A 160 8.78 -8.43 -18.47
CA ALA A 160 9.81 -7.42 -18.56
C ALA A 160 10.89 -7.84 -19.55
N THR A 161 11.35 -6.89 -20.37
CA THR A 161 12.53 -7.07 -21.22
C THR A 161 13.68 -6.31 -20.57
N PHE A 162 14.37 -6.94 -19.63
CA PHE A 162 15.60 -6.37 -19.06
C PHE A 162 16.75 -6.68 -19.99
N GLN A 163 17.47 -5.67 -20.46
CA GLN A 163 18.74 -5.91 -21.15
C GLN A 163 19.75 -6.39 -20.10
N THR A 164 20.18 -7.64 -20.22
CA THR A 164 21.33 -8.14 -19.49
C THR A 164 22.56 -7.60 -20.18
N GLU A 165 23.24 -6.63 -19.56
CA GLU A 165 24.62 -6.34 -19.92
C GLU A 165 25.45 -7.57 -19.50
N ILE A 166 25.63 -8.50 -20.44
CA ILE A 166 26.67 -9.52 -20.33
C ILE A 166 27.97 -8.74 -20.46
N GLY A 167 28.65 -8.52 -19.33
CA GLY A 167 30.00 -7.99 -19.30
C GLY A 167 30.85 -8.77 -20.29
N ALA A 168 31.40 -8.05 -21.27
CA ALA A 168 32.31 -8.61 -22.24
C ALA A 168 33.52 -9.20 -21.49
N GLU A 169 33.58 -10.51 -21.37
CA GLU A 169 34.82 -11.22 -21.07
C GLU A 169 35.76 -10.98 -22.26
N SER A 170 36.61 -9.97 -22.13
CA SER A 170 37.76 -9.80 -23.00
C SER A 170 38.68 -11.00 -22.79
N SER A 171 38.64 -11.89 -23.79
CA SER A 171 39.66 -12.88 -24.07
C SER A 171 41.06 -12.28 -23.97
N GLU A 172 41.88 -12.79 -23.04
CA GLU A 172 43.34 -12.82 -23.20
C GLU A 172 43.91 -14.04 -22.48
N GLN A 173 44.77 -14.75 -23.20
CA GLN A 173 45.19 -16.12 -22.97
C GLN A 173 46.68 -16.11 -22.59
N GLN A 174 47.04 -16.86 -21.53
CA GLN A 174 48.39 -17.43 -21.24
C GLN A 174 49.51 -16.43 -20.80
N THR A 175 50.44 -16.70 -19.88
CA THR A 175 51.12 -17.91 -19.33
C THR A 175 51.89 -17.54 -18.05
N GLY A 176 52.18 -18.50 -17.16
CA GLY A 176 53.43 -18.50 -16.37
C GLY A 176 53.30 -18.88 -14.89
N ASP A 177 53.90 -20.02 -14.53
CA ASP A 177 54.11 -20.56 -13.17
C ASP A 177 54.78 -19.57 -12.19
N ASP A 178 54.35 -19.59 -10.92
CA ASP A 178 55.23 -19.86 -9.77
C ASP A 178 54.40 -19.98 -8.47
N GLU A 179 54.57 -21.11 -7.79
CA GLU A 179 54.03 -21.44 -6.45
C GLU A 179 54.94 -20.85 -5.35
N ASP A 180 54.36 -20.21 -4.31
CA ASP A 180 54.68 -20.47 -2.88
C ASP A 180 53.96 -19.50 -1.90
N TRP A 181 53.08 -20.10 -1.07
CA TRP A 181 52.71 -19.91 0.37
C TRP A 181 52.83 -18.50 1.05
N ASP A 182 51.97 -18.03 1.97
CA ASP A 182 51.23 -18.78 3.00
C ASP A 182 50.14 -17.97 3.81
N TRP A 183 49.21 -18.76 4.37
CA TRP A 183 48.26 -18.73 5.52
C TRP A 183 47.36 -17.53 5.97
N ASN A 184 46.05 -17.86 5.98
CA ASN A 184 44.92 -17.42 6.84
C ASN A 184 44.38 -15.97 6.77
N ASP A 185 43.21 -15.78 6.15
CA ASP A 185 41.94 -15.84 6.88
C ASP A 185 40.74 -15.89 5.92
N SER A 186 39.73 -16.64 6.34
CA SER A 186 38.49 -16.99 5.65
C SER A 186 37.81 -15.84 4.88
N GLU A 187 37.54 -16.13 3.60
CA GLU A 187 36.45 -15.60 2.77
C GLU A 187 35.85 -14.26 3.23
N THR A 188 36.53 -13.16 2.94
CA THR A 188 35.79 -11.92 2.67
C THR A 188 35.11 -12.09 1.32
N LYS A 189 33.97 -12.78 1.32
CA LYS A 189 32.92 -12.55 0.32
C LYS A 189 32.57 -11.06 0.44
N LYS A 190 33.29 -10.23 -0.32
CA LYS A 190 32.71 -8.98 -0.80
C LYS A 190 31.50 -9.45 -1.61
N GLU A 191 30.34 -9.45 -0.97
CA GLU A 191 29.06 -9.44 -1.66
C GLU A 191 29.04 -8.15 -2.47
N THR A 192 29.67 -8.18 -3.64
CA THR A 192 29.29 -7.35 -4.76
C THR A 192 27.88 -7.78 -5.09
N ILE A 193 26.90 -7.15 -4.42
CA ILE A 193 25.49 -7.27 -4.73
C ILE A 193 25.38 -6.85 -6.18
N THR A 194 25.20 -7.83 -7.07
CA THR A 194 24.81 -7.59 -8.44
C THR A 194 23.51 -6.80 -8.38
N VAL A 195 23.53 -5.55 -8.85
CA VAL A 195 22.33 -4.72 -8.96
C VAL A 195 21.37 -5.51 -9.85
N GLN A 196 20.35 -6.12 -9.24
CA GLN A 196 19.41 -6.95 -9.96
C GLN A 196 18.58 -6.03 -10.86
N ASN A 197 18.85 -6.06 -12.16
CA ASN A 197 17.87 -5.63 -13.16
C ASN A 197 16.59 -6.43 -12.89
N GLY A 198 15.48 -5.75 -12.60
CA GLY A 198 14.33 -6.44 -12.04
C GLY A 198 13.19 -5.54 -11.56
N VAL A 199 12.11 -6.21 -11.17
CA VAL A 199 10.96 -5.61 -10.48
C VAL A 199 11.03 -5.98 -9.01
N GLN A 200 10.92 -4.99 -8.13
CA GLN A 200 10.80 -5.19 -6.69
C GLN A 200 9.54 -4.49 -6.19
N VAL A 201 8.90 -5.05 -5.17
CA VAL A 201 7.76 -4.44 -4.49
C VAL A 201 8.09 -4.34 -3.01
N VAL A 202 7.91 -3.16 -2.40
CA VAL A 202 8.20 -2.91 -0.99
C VAL A 202 7.03 -2.18 -0.33
N HIS A 203 6.86 -2.38 0.98
CA HIS A 203 5.90 -1.60 1.76
C HIS A 203 6.55 -0.28 2.19
N LEU A 204 5.91 0.85 1.86
CA LEU A 204 6.33 2.17 2.30
C LEU A 204 5.09 2.94 2.80
N PRO A 205 4.83 2.96 4.11
CA PRO A 205 3.56 3.44 4.67
C PRO A 205 3.40 4.98 4.57
N LEU A 206 3.02 5.47 3.40
CA LEU A 206 2.66 6.87 3.14
C LEU A 206 1.17 7.12 3.37
N ASN A 207 0.62 6.60 4.47
CA ASN A 207 -0.83 6.52 4.73
C ASN A 207 -1.45 7.85 5.21
N VAL A 208 -0.62 8.85 5.51
CA VAL A 208 -1.02 10.09 6.18
C VAL A 208 -0.31 11.31 5.59
N VAL A 209 -1.00 12.45 5.63
CA VAL A 209 -0.49 13.77 5.23
C VAL A 209 -0.50 14.67 6.47
N PRO A 210 0.66 14.96 7.10
CA PRO A 210 0.72 15.74 8.33
C PRO A 210 0.56 17.24 8.04
N LEU A 211 -0.64 17.79 8.26
CA LEU A 211 -0.95 19.20 8.00
C LEU A 211 -0.25 20.17 8.95
N LEU A 212 -0.05 19.74 10.21
CA LEU A 212 0.68 20.52 11.22
C LEU A 212 1.79 19.64 11.80
N SER A 213 3.02 20.13 11.75
CA SER A 213 4.20 19.49 12.35
C SER A 213 4.75 20.37 13.46
N THR A 214 5.20 19.73 14.54
CA THR A 214 5.72 20.35 15.76
C THR A 214 7.06 21.07 15.50
N LYS A 215 7.00 22.28 14.95
CA LYS A 215 8.10 23.26 15.02
C LYS A 215 7.83 24.39 16.01
N THR A 216 6.71 24.32 16.74
CA THR A 216 6.33 25.29 17.76
C THR A 216 6.93 24.91 19.12
N PHE A 217 7.22 25.93 19.94
CA PHE A 217 7.81 25.77 21.28
C PHE A 217 6.85 25.07 22.27
N SER A 218 5.56 24.95 21.91
CA SER A 218 4.55 24.19 22.65
C SER A 218 4.23 22.87 21.96
N PRO A 219 3.96 21.79 22.70
CA PRO A 219 3.48 20.53 22.15
C PRO A 219 2.07 20.71 21.55
N GLU A 220 2.00 21.09 20.28
CA GLU A 220 0.74 21.13 19.54
C GLU A 220 0.36 19.73 19.04
N PRO A 221 -0.94 19.41 18.97
CA PRO A 221 -1.39 18.12 18.45
C PRO A 221 -1.02 18.00 16.96
N SER A 222 -0.46 16.86 16.57
CA SER A 222 -0.29 16.51 15.16
C SER A 222 -1.66 16.47 14.48
N LEU A 223 -1.88 17.34 13.48
CA LEU A 223 -3.06 17.31 12.62
C LEU A 223 -2.67 16.65 11.30
N PHE A 224 -3.45 15.68 10.84
CA PHE A 224 -3.20 14.99 9.59
C PHE A 224 -4.50 14.58 8.90
N VAL A 225 -4.39 14.29 7.61
CA VAL A 225 -5.44 13.63 6.82
C VAL A 225 -4.91 12.31 6.26
N LEU A 226 -5.80 11.38 5.91
CA LEU A 226 -5.39 10.13 5.28
C LEU A 226 -5.06 10.38 3.80
N SER A 227 -4.05 9.70 3.29
CA SER A 227 -3.61 9.85 1.89
C SER A 227 -4.41 8.97 0.92
N HIS A 228 -4.86 7.80 1.37
CA HIS A 228 -5.59 6.86 0.54
C HIS A 228 -6.98 7.43 0.15
N PRO A 229 -7.34 7.54 -1.15
CA PRO A 229 -8.57 8.18 -1.59
C PRO A 229 -9.85 7.63 -0.94
N THR A 230 -10.00 6.30 -0.87
CA THR A 230 -11.14 5.66 -0.19
C THR A 230 -11.23 6.02 1.29
N CYS A 231 -10.10 6.10 2.00
CA CYS A 231 -10.07 6.41 3.42
C CYS A 231 -10.26 7.92 3.70
N ALA A 232 -9.81 8.78 2.78
CA ALA A 232 -9.97 10.23 2.86
C ALA A 232 -11.37 10.71 2.45
N SER A 233 -12.14 9.86 1.75
CA SER A 233 -13.49 10.20 1.30
C SER A 233 -14.48 10.31 2.47
N ALA A 234 -15.56 11.06 2.27
CA ALA A 234 -16.63 11.14 3.26
C ALA A 234 -17.33 9.78 3.40
N PHE A 235 -17.21 9.17 4.58
CA PHE A 235 -17.92 7.93 4.87
C PHE A 235 -19.40 8.21 5.10
N PRO A 236 -20.31 7.54 4.36
CA PRO A 236 -21.73 7.69 4.62
C PRO A 236 -22.10 7.10 5.99
N LEU A 237 -23.14 7.65 6.60
CA LEU A 237 -23.69 7.15 7.85
C LEU A 237 -24.33 5.77 7.62
N LEU A 238 -23.96 4.80 8.45
CA LEU A 238 -24.29 3.38 8.28
C LEU A 238 -25.79 3.15 8.05
N LEU A 239 -26.65 3.78 8.84
CA LEU A 239 -28.09 3.55 8.76
C LEU A 239 -28.67 4.01 7.43
N HIS A 240 -28.14 5.08 6.81
CA HIS A 240 -28.58 5.51 5.49
C HIS A 240 -28.21 4.48 4.42
N GLN A 241 -27.01 3.90 4.50
CA GLN A 241 -26.55 2.91 3.51
C GLN A 241 -27.33 1.60 3.55
N VAL A 242 -27.75 1.15 4.73
CA VAL A 242 -28.47 -0.12 4.88
C VAL A 242 -29.96 0.03 4.57
N GLU A 243 -30.52 1.24 4.68
CA GLU A 243 -31.92 1.51 4.34
C GLU A 243 -32.15 1.78 2.85
N ASP A 244 -31.13 2.29 2.13
CA ASP A 244 -31.20 2.65 0.71
C ASP A 244 -31.01 1.48 -0.29
N ASP A 245 -30.50 0.32 0.15
CA ASP A 245 -30.08 -0.81 -0.72
C ASP A 245 -31.26 -1.62 -1.34
N LYS A 246 -32.42 -0.97 -1.53
CA LYS A 246 -33.67 -1.55 -2.02
C LYS A 246 -33.81 -1.62 -3.54
N THR A 247 -32.84 -1.20 -4.36
CA THR A 247 -33.09 -1.12 -5.82
C THR A 247 -32.58 -2.26 -6.68
N THR A 248 -31.72 -3.18 -6.25
CA THR A 248 -31.34 -4.32 -7.10
C THR A 248 -30.84 -5.53 -6.31
N SER A 249 -31.69 -6.54 -6.14
CA SER A 249 -31.22 -7.92 -5.96
C SER A 249 -31.68 -8.77 -7.16
N PRO A 250 -30.77 -9.55 -7.80
CA PRO A 250 -31.10 -10.39 -8.95
C PRO A 250 -31.92 -11.61 -8.51
N ALA A 251 -32.90 -11.99 -9.33
CA ALA A 251 -33.74 -13.15 -9.11
C ALA A 251 -32.93 -14.45 -9.19
N SER A 252 -33.00 -15.30 -8.15
CA SER A 252 -32.47 -16.67 -8.18
C SER A 252 -33.36 -17.59 -9.04
N PRO A 253 -32.79 -18.48 -9.87
CA PRO A 253 -33.53 -19.23 -10.90
C PRO A 253 -34.06 -20.60 -10.46
N THR A 254 -34.02 -20.96 -9.17
CA THR A 254 -34.49 -22.27 -8.71
C THR A 254 -35.78 -22.15 -7.90
N GLY A 255 -36.90 -22.21 -8.63
CA GLY A 255 -38.22 -22.38 -8.05
C GLY A 255 -38.36 -23.75 -7.37
N ARG A 256 -38.47 -23.76 -6.04
CA ARG A 256 -39.19 -24.78 -5.29
C ARG A 256 -39.90 -24.12 -4.11
N GLY A 257 -41.21 -23.96 -4.28
CA GLY A 257 -42.10 -23.40 -3.27
C GLY A 257 -42.15 -24.28 -2.02
N GLY A 258 -41.96 -23.63 -0.87
CA GLY A 258 -42.22 -24.17 0.45
C GLY A 258 -42.55 -23.02 1.40
N ALA A 259 -43.81 -22.94 1.80
CA ALA A 259 -44.40 -22.05 2.82
C ALA A 259 -44.12 -20.53 2.66
N SER A 260 -45.09 -19.85 2.05
CA SER A 260 -45.40 -18.42 2.16
C SER A 260 -44.67 -17.67 3.29
N PHE A 261 -43.47 -17.14 2.99
CA PHE A 261 -42.95 -15.99 3.74
C PHE A 261 -43.66 -14.78 3.15
N ASN A 262 -44.68 -14.30 3.86
CA ASN A 262 -45.40 -13.10 3.50
C ASN A 262 -44.38 -11.98 3.22
N SER A 263 -44.48 -11.44 2.01
CA SER A 263 -43.87 -10.19 1.59
C SER A 263 -44.47 -9.04 2.42
N THR A 264 -44.05 -8.94 3.69
CA THR A 264 -44.42 -7.88 4.64
C THR A 264 -43.20 -7.16 5.20
N ASP A 265 -42.01 -7.30 4.60
CA ASP A 265 -40.82 -6.60 5.10
C ASP A 265 -40.69 -5.22 4.44
N GLY A 266 -41.59 -4.34 4.84
CA GLY A 266 -41.54 -2.92 4.53
C GLY A 266 -40.33 -2.27 5.18
N GLY A 267 -39.13 -2.43 4.60
CA GLY A 267 -37.90 -1.76 5.04
C GLY A 267 -37.51 -2.09 6.47
N LYS A 268 -36.50 -2.92 6.67
CA LYS A 268 -35.92 -3.14 8.00
C LYS A 268 -35.35 -1.81 8.53
N LYS A 269 -36.18 -1.07 9.26
CA LYS A 269 -35.76 0.11 10.01
C LYS A 269 -35.05 -0.38 11.24
N TYR A 270 -33.73 -0.23 11.26
CA TYR A 270 -32.93 -0.59 12.42
C TYR A 270 -33.16 0.44 13.51
N LYS A 271 -33.60 0.00 14.70
CA LYS A 271 -33.75 0.89 15.86
C LYS A 271 -32.40 1.16 16.50
N HIS A 272 -31.47 0.21 16.42
CA HIS A 272 -30.15 0.31 17.01
C HIS A 272 -29.06 -0.25 16.07
N VAL A 273 -27.87 0.34 16.08
CA VAL A 273 -26.72 -0.09 15.25
C VAL A 273 -26.28 -1.54 15.51
N LYS A 274 -26.52 -2.03 16.73
CA LYS A 274 -26.21 -3.43 17.11
C LYS A 274 -27.06 -4.44 16.33
N ASP A 275 -28.22 -4.02 15.83
CA ASP A 275 -29.14 -4.87 15.07
C ASP A 275 -28.70 -5.01 13.60
N VAL A 276 -27.77 -4.17 13.14
CA VAL A 276 -27.20 -4.22 11.79
C VAL A 276 -26.17 -5.34 11.73
N LEU A 277 -26.58 -6.49 11.18
CA LEU A 277 -25.67 -7.59 10.88
C LEU A 277 -24.69 -7.21 9.76
N PRO A 278 -23.45 -7.74 9.77
CA PRO A 278 -22.49 -7.48 8.71
C PRO A 278 -23.07 -7.77 7.33
N GLU A 279 -23.81 -8.86 7.17
CA GLU A 279 -24.42 -9.30 5.90
C GLU A 279 -25.34 -8.25 5.26
N HIS A 280 -26.01 -7.44 6.08
CA HIS A 280 -26.91 -6.38 5.60
C HIS A 280 -26.16 -5.14 5.09
N ILE A 281 -24.87 -5.00 5.41
CA ILE A 281 -24.07 -3.85 4.99
C ILE A 281 -23.55 -4.11 3.56
N PRO A 282 -23.71 -3.16 2.62
CA PRO A 282 -23.19 -3.31 1.26
C PRO A 282 -21.71 -3.72 1.25
N SER A 283 -21.35 -4.69 0.40
CA SER A 283 -20.01 -5.29 0.37
C SER A 283 -18.91 -4.24 0.10
N ALA A 284 -19.15 -3.30 -0.82
CA ALA A 284 -18.26 -2.18 -1.09
C ALA A 284 -18.01 -1.33 0.16
N PHE A 285 -19.08 -1.00 0.89
CA PHE A 285 -18.98 -0.19 2.10
C PHE A 285 -18.25 -0.92 3.24
N ARG A 286 -18.49 -2.23 3.40
CA ARG A 286 -17.73 -3.08 4.34
C ARG A 286 -16.23 -3.06 4.05
N ARG A 287 -15.85 -3.17 2.77
CA ARG A 287 -14.44 -3.12 2.36
C ARG A 287 -13.80 -1.78 2.64
N SER A 288 -14.50 -0.67 2.37
CA SER A 288 -14.01 0.67 2.71
C SER A 288 -13.79 0.85 4.22
N MET A 289 -14.72 0.38 5.06
CA MET A 289 -14.56 0.42 6.52
C MET A 289 -13.39 -0.46 7.00
N ARG A 290 -13.22 -1.66 6.40
CA ARG A 290 -12.11 -2.56 6.71
C ARG A 290 -10.77 -1.97 6.30
N LEU A 291 -10.68 -1.35 5.12
CA LEU A 291 -9.47 -0.68 4.64
C LEU A 291 -9.08 0.47 5.56
N LEU A 292 -10.04 1.32 5.94
CA LEU A 292 -9.80 2.39 6.92
C LEU A 292 -9.29 1.84 8.25
N ALA A 293 -9.86 0.74 8.73
CA ALA A 293 -9.40 0.10 9.95
C ALA A 293 -7.96 -0.45 9.83
N TYR A 294 -7.57 -1.04 8.68
CA TYR A 294 -6.16 -1.40 8.42
C TYR A 294 -5.24 -0.18 8.44
N THR A 295 -5.61 0.88 7.71
CA THR A 295 -4.82 2.12 7.65
C THR A 295 -4.60 2.71 9.05
N LEU A 296 -5.64 2.75 9.89
CA LEU A 296 -5.55 3.23 11.26
C LEU A 296 -4.71 2.29 12.15
N ALA A 297 -4.89 0.98 12.05
CA ALA A 297 -4.14 0.00 12.83
C ALA A 297 -2.63 0.08 12.55
N GLU A 298 -2.25 0.12 11.27
CA GLU A 298 -0.85 0.24 10.84
C GLU A 298 -0.24 1.57 11.30
N MET A 299 -1.02 2.66 11.24
CA MET A 299 -0.58 3.97 11.75
C MET A 299 -0.34 3.93 13.26
N MET A 300 -1.21 3.31 14.05
CA MET A 300 -1.00 3.17 15.50
C MET A 300 0.23 2.33 15.82
N LEU A 301 0.44 1.22 15.12
CA LEU A 301 1.64 0.40 15.30
C LEU A 301 2.91 1.15 14.89
N GLY A 302 2.91 1.84 13.75
CA GLY A 302 4.05 2.65 13.29
C GLY A 302 4.42 3.76 14.28
N THR A 303 3.42 4.50 14.75
CA THR A 303 3.57 5.57 15.76
C THR A 303 3.80 5.06 17.18
N ARG A 304 3.89 3.74 17.38
CA ARG A 304 4.07 3.08 18.69
C ARG A 304 3.01 3.48 19.71
N LEU A 305 1.76 3.56 19.28
CA LEU A 305 0.60 3.85 20.13
C LEU A 305 -0.18 2.57 20.43
N ASP A 306 -0.28 2.21 21.71
CA ASP A 306 -1.16 1.15 22.18
C ASP A 306 -2.53 1.74 22.53
N VAL A 307 -3.52 1.45 21.69
CA VAL A 307 -4.90 1.93 21.82
C VAL A 307 -5.90 0.81 22.12
N LYS A 308 -5.46 -0.45 22.20
CA LYS A 308 -6.32 -1.64 22.14
C LYS A 308 -7.42 -1.65 23.21
N GLU A 309 -7.07 -1.26 24.43
CA GLU A 309 -7.99 -1.20 25.58
C GLU A 309 -8.79 0.12 25.66
N ARG A 310 -8.56 1.07 24.72
CA ARG A 310 -9.05 2.46 24.82
C ARG A 310 -9.57 2.99 23.47
N ILE A 311 -10.33 2.16 22.77
CA ILE A 311 -11.06 2.55 21.55
C ILE A 311 -12.48 2.98 21.93
N PHE A 312 -12.79 4.26 21.71
CA PHE A 312 -14.11 4.84 21.91
C PHE A 312 -14.71 5.23 20.56
N ALA A 313 -16.00 4.98 20.39
CA ALA A 313 -16.71 5.30 19.15
C ALA A 313 -17.98 6.11 19.43
N VAL A 314 -18.20 7.17 18.65
CA VAL A 314 -19.38 8.01 18.70
C VAL A 314 -20.04 7.97 17.33
N GLY A 315 -21.16 7.25 17.23
CA GLY A 315 -21.88 7.06 15.98
C GLY A 315 -21.91 5.61 15.51
N ALA A 316 -22.80 5.32 14.57
CA ALA A 316 -23.07 3.96 14.12
C ALA A 316 -21.97 3.43 13.20
N THR A 317 -21.45 4.26 12.30
CA THR A 317 -20.36 3.89 11.39
C THR A 317 -19.07 3.70 12.19
N SER A 318 -18.76 4.66 13.06
CA SER A 318 -17.61 4.65 13.97
C SER A 318 -17.59 3.41 14.86
N LEU A 319 -18.74 2.94 15.36
CA LEU A 319 -18.80 1.72 16.17
C LEU A 319 -18.39 0.47 15.36
N LYS A 320 -18.85 0.36 14.11
CA LYS A 320 -18.47 -0.77 13.25
C LYS A 320 -16.98 -0.70 12.89
N ILE A 321 -16.46 0.47 12.54
CA ILE A 321 -15.04 0.68 12.29
C ILE A 321 -14.22 0.32 13.53
N GLY A 322 -14.62 0.76 14.72
CA GLY A 322 -13.93 0.47 15.98
C GLY A 322 -13.84 -1.03 16.29
N HIS A 323 -14.93 -1.79 16.07
CA HIS A 323 -14.89 -3.24 16.21
C HIS A 323 -13.98 -3.92 15.18
N THR A 324 -14.01 -3.46 13.93
CA THR A 324 -13.12 -3.98 12.88
C THR A 324 -11.66 -3.65 13.18
N LEU A 325 -11.38 -2.45 13.66
CA LEU A 325 -10.05 -2.00 14.06
C LEU A 325 -9.49 -2.85 15.21
N LEU A 326 -10.27 -3.07 16.27
CA LEU A 326 -9.84 -3.91 17.40
C LEU A 326 -9.45 -5.33 16.93
N ARG A 327 -10.26 -5.90 16.04
CA ARG A 327 -9.95 -7.21 15.45
C ARG A 327 -8.63 -7.20 14.68
N ILE A 328 -8.42 -6.20 13.83
CA ILE A 328 -7.20 -6.08 13.03
C ILE A 328 -5.97 -5.85 13.92
N LEU A 329 -6.08 -5.03 14.97
CA LEU A 329 -5.00 -4.80 15.92
C LEU A 329 -4.57 -6.11 16.60
N ASN A 330 -5.52 -6.96 16.99
CA ASN A 330 -5.20 -8.30 17.52
C ASN A 330 -4.45 -9.16 16.48
N GLU A 331 -4.93 -9.18 15.24
CA GLU A 331 -4.31 -9.95 14.15
C GLU A 331 -2.91 -9.44 13.79
N LEU A 332 -2.63 -8.14 13.94
CA LEU A 332 -1.30 -7.57 13.70
C LEU A 332 -0.34 -7.76 14.87
N GLU A 333 -0.82 -7.68 16.12
CA GLU A 333 -0.01 -7.94 17.32
C GLU A 333 0.46 -9.40 17.39
N GLU A 334 -0.36 -10.36 16.96
CA GLU A 334 0.01 -11.78 16.93
C GLU A 334 1.18 -12.07 15.97
N GLU A 335 1.34 -11.24 14.93
CA GLU A 335 2.39 -11.38 13.93
C GLU A 335 3.57 -10.42 14.14
N ALA A 336 3.40 -9.41 15.00
CA ALA A 336 4.42 -8.42 15.27
C ALA A 336 5.59 -9.04 16.03
N SER A 337 6.82 -8.64 15.67
CA SER A 337 7.99 -9.06 16.43
C SER A 337 7.98 -8.42 17.83
N PRO A 338 8.56 -9.08 18.85
CA PRO A 338 8.63 -8.52 20.21
C PRO A 338 9.32 -7.15 20.27
N GLN A 339 10.21 -6.85 19.31
CA GLN A 339 10.90 -5.57 19.18
C GLN A 339 9.97 -4.45 18.70
N MET A 340 8.97 -4.75 17.86
CA MET A 340 7.99 -3.77 17.39
C MET A 340 6.98 -3.37 18.48
N LEU A 341 6.73 -4.27 19.43
CA LEU A 341 5.86 -4.01 20.58
C LEU A 341 6.58 -3.27 21.72
N GLN A 342 7.92 -3.18 21.67
CA GLN A 342 8.71 -2.54 22.70
C GLN A 342 8.66 -1.00 22.57
N GLY A 343 8.31 -0.33 23.67
CA GLY A 343 8.27 1.14 23.72
C GLY A 343 6.97 1.75 23.23
N GLN A 344 5.89 0.97 23.14
CA GLN A 344 4.56 1.49 22.89
C GLN A 344 4.07 2.38 24.04
N GLN A 345 3.39 3.46 23.67
CA GLN A 345 2.78 4.40 24.60
C GLN A 345 1.28 4.18 24.62
N THR A 346 0.72 4.02 25.82
CA THR A 346 -0.73 3.91 25.96
C THR A 346 -1.41 5.19 25.49
N ALA A 347 -2.35 5.06 24.56
CA ALA A 347 -3.14 6.14 24.01
C ALA A 347 -4.62 5.78 24.02
N SER A 348 -5.46 6.79 23.82
CA SER A 348 -6.90 6.61 23.60
C SER A 348 -7.23 7.00 22.18
N MET A 349 -8.01 6.17 21.49
CA MET A 349 -8.55 6.51 20.18
C MET A 349 -10.04 6.82 20.30
N VAL A 350 -10.45 7.98 19.79
CA VAL A 350 -11.86 8.36 19.71
C VAL A 350 -12.24 8.50 18.24
N ILE A 351 -13.16 7.66 17.76
CA ILE A 351 -13.67 7.65 16.38
C ILE A 351 -15.06 8.28 16.40
N ILE A 352 -15.30 9.29 15.57
CA ILE A 352 -16.53 10.09 15.60
C ILE A 352 -17.13 10.18 14.20
N ASP A 353 -18.40 9.81 14.06
CA ASP A 353 -19.20 10.07 12.86
C ASP A 353 -19.37 11.58 12.69
N ARG A 354 -19.21 12.08 11.46
CA ARG A 354 -19.27 13.51 11.17
C ARG A 354 -20.62 14.14 11.50
#